data_AF-A0A3P7IH11-F1
#
_entry.id   AF-A0A3P7IH11-F1
#
_cell.length_a   1.000
_cell.length_b   1.000
_cell.length_c   1.000
_cell.angle_alpha   90.00
_cell.angle_beta   90.00
_cell.angle_gamma   90.00
#
_symmetry.space_group_name_H-M   'P 1'
#
loop_
_entity.id
_entity.type
_entity.pdbx_description
1 polymer ?
#
loop_
_entity_poly.entity_id
_entity_poly.type
_entity_poly.pdbx_seq_one_letter_code
_entity_poly.pdbx_strand_id
1 'polypeptide(L)'
;MYSTAPPPPRDGTQAPLAGYGYGLPLSRLYARYFLGDLFLVSMEGYGTDACIYMKAVPIEASEVLPIYSTSSRRNLTMGPQVADWSHNLPGQGMRPG
;
A
#
# COMPACT_ATOMS: atom_id res chain seq x y z
N MET A 1 -2.16 4.12 10.21
CA MET A 1 -3.08 4.77 9.24
C MET A 1 -2.26 5.19 8.04
N TYR A 2 -2.75 5.02 6.81
CA TYR A 2 -2.02 5.37 5.57
C TYR A 2 -2.23 6.83 5.12
N SER A 3 -2.40 7.75 6.07
CA SER A 3 -2.58 9.19 5.80
C SER A 3 -1.63 9.97 6.68
N THR A 4 -0.93 10.93 6.08
CA THR A 4 -0.15 11.96 6.79
C THR A 4 -0.99 13.23 7.02
N ALA A 5 -2.17 13.33 6.41
CA ALA A 5 -3.08 14.44 6.60
C ALA A 5 -3.82 14.34 7.94
N PRO A 6 -4.09 15.48 8.59
CA PRO A 6 -4.87 15.51 9.83
C PRO A 6 -6.28 14.92 9.63
N PRO A 7 -6.92 14.42 10.71
CA PRO A 7 -8.27 13.92 10.63
C PRO A 7 -9.22 14.98 10.10
N PRO A 8 -10.15 14.62 9.21
CA PRO A 8 -11.01 15.60 8.61
C PRO A 8 -12.02 16.20 9.61
N PRO A 9 -12.43 17.47 9.41
CA PRO A 9 -13.46 18.10 10.23
C PRO A 9 -14.76 17.30 10.19
N ARG A 10 -15.40 17.11 11.35
CA ARG A 10 -16.65 16.34 11.49
C ARG A 10 -17.90 17.13 11.08
N ASP A 11 -17.74 18.43 10.82
CA ASP A 11 -18.86 19.36 10.66
C ASP A 11 -19.55 19.27 9.28
N GLY A 12 -19.13 18.33 8.42
CA GLY A 12 -19.88 17.90 7.23
C GLY A 12 -20.05 18.96 6.12
N THR A 13 -19.58 20.18 6.33
CA THR A 13 -19.74 21.32 5.43
C THR A 13 -18.88 21.22 4.17
N GLN A 14 -17.78 20.46 4.21
CA GLN A 14 -16.97 20.11 3.04
C GLN A 14 -16.36 18.71 3.21
N ALA A 15 -16.42 17.90 2.15
CA ALA A 15 -15.73 16.62 2.12
C ALA A 15 -14.21 16.88 2.07
N PRO A 16 -13.42 16.34 3.02
CA PRO A 16 -11.98 16.54 3.08
C PRO A 16 -11.29 15.89 1.87
N LEU A 17 -10.31 16.58 1.27
CA LEU A 17 -9.52 16.02 0.17
C LEU A 17 -8.58 14.88 0.62
N ALA A 18 -8.13 14.92 1.88
CA ALA A 18 -7.24 13.94 2.49
C ALA A 18 -7.58 13.73 3.97
N GLY A 19 -7.11 12.63 4.57
CA GLY A 19 -7.28 12.37 6.01
C GLY A 19 -7.74 10.93 6.32
N TYR A 20 -8.53 10.30 5.45
CA TYR A 20 -9.01 8.93 5.69
C TYR A 20 -7.96 7.84 5.38
N GLY A 21 -7.01 8.10 4.49
CA GLY A 21 -5.93 7.16 4.16
C GLY A 21 -6.35 5.92 3.37
N TYR A 22 -7.58 5.86 2.83
CA TYR A 22 -8.02 4.72 2.02
C TYR A 22 -7.81 4.91 0.51
N GLY A 23 -7.54 6.13 0.05
CA GLY A 23 -7.44 6.46 -1.38
C GLY A 23 -6.44 5.57 -2.12
N LEU A 24 -5.16 5.62 -1.75
CA LEU A 24 -4.11 4.85 -2.44
C LEU A 24 -4.31 3.32 -2.37
N PRO A 25 -4.57 2.71 -1.20
CA PRO A 25 -4.86 1.27 -1.15
C PRO A 25 -6.07 0.86 -1.99
N LEU A 26 -7.14 1.66 -1.98
CA LEU A 26 -8.37 1.35 -2.71
C LEU A 26 -8.20 1.52 -4.22
N SER A 27 -7.55 2.60 -4.67
CA SER A 27 -7.21 2.81 -6.08
C SER A 27 -6.34 1.68 -6.63
N ARG A 28 -5.39 1.15 -5.84
CA ARG A 28 -4.59 -0.02 -6.23
C ARG A 28 -5.45 -1.29 -6.36
N LEU A 29 -6.43 -1.50 -5.48
CA LEU A 29 -7.37 -2.63 -5.62
C LEU A 29 -8.18 -2.52 -6.91
N TYR A 30 -8.67 -1.33 -7.26
CA TYR A 30 -9.39 -1.10 -8.52
C TYR A 30 -8.55 -1.41 -9.76
N ALA A 31 -7.27 -1.00 -9.78
CA ALA A 31 -6.37 -1.32 -10.88
C ALA A 31 -6.13 -2.85 -10.98
N ARG A 32 -5.87 -3.50 -9.84
CA ARG A 32 -5.59 -4.96 -9.78
C ARG A 32 -6.80 -5.84 -10.09
N TYR A 33 -8.02 -5.32 -9.92
CA TYR A 33 -9.24 -6.07 -10.20
C TYR A 33 -9.26 -6.62 -11.62
N PHE A 34 -8.76 -5.88 -12.60
CA PHE A 34 -8.66 -6.30 -14.00
C PHE A 34 -7.22 -6.57 -14.46
N LEU A 35 -6.42 -7.22 -13.61
CA LEU A 35 -5.02 -7.60 -13.90
C LEU A 35 -4.09 -6.41 -14.22
N GLY A 36 -4.44 -5.21 -13.75
CA GLY A 36 -3.60 -4.02 -13.77
C GLY A 36 -2.78 -3.86 -12.48
N ASP A 37 -2.17 -2.69 -12.30
CA ASP A 37 -1.57 -2.28 -11.01
C ASP A 37 -1.42 -0.75 -10.92
N LEU A 38 -1.21 -0.25 -9.70
CA LEU A 38 -0.88 1.15 -9.40
C LEU A 38 0.43 1.22 -8.64
N PHE A 39 1.37 2.03 -9.15
CA PHE A 39 2.67 2.26 -8.54
C PHE A 39 2.93 3.76 -8.40
N LEU A 40 3.66 4.11 -7.33
CA LEU A 40 4.08 5.46 -7.04
C LEU A 40 5.60 5.51 -7.10
N VAL A 41 6.13 6.53 -7.77
CA VAL A 41 7.55 6.84 -7.82
C VAL A 41 7.72 8.25 -7.28
N SER A 42 8.41 8.40 -6.16
CA SER A 42 8.58 9.69 -5.50
C SER A 42 10.04 10.13 -5.57
N MET A 43 10.25 11.43 -5.77
CA MET A 43 11.53 12.09 -5.65
C MET A 43 11.37 13.24 -4.65
N GLU A 44 11.93 13.06 -3.45
CA GLU A 44 11.85 14.05 -2.38
C GLU A 44 12.40 15.41 -2.83
N GLY A 45 11.65 16.48 -2.56
CA GLY A 45 11.99 17.84 -3.00
C GLY A 45 11.60 18.18 -4.45
N TYR A 46 11.17 17.21 -5.25
CA TYR A 46 10.77 17.44 -6.66
C TYR A 46 9.30 17.12 -6.90
N GLY A 47 8.84 15.91 -6.55
CA GLY A 47 7.48 15.50 -6.86
C GLY A 47 7.23 14.00 -6.72
N THR A 48 6.08 13.54 -7.20
CA THR A 48 5.68 12.12 -7.17
C THR A 48 4.87 11.79 -8.41
N ASP A 49 5.32 10.78 -9.13
CA ASP A 49 4.61 10.21 -10.28
C ASP A 49 3.72 9.06 -9.81
N ALA A 50 2.47 9.07 -10.27
CA ALA A 50 1.50 8.01 -10.03
C ALA A 50 1.11 7.40 -11.38
N CYS A 51 1.39 6.10 -11.52
CA CYS A 51 1.21 5.41 -12.78
C CYS A 51 0.28 4.21 -12.61
N ILE A 52 -0.63 4.04 -13.56
CA ILE A 52 -1.63 2.97 -13.57
C ILE A 52 -1.40 2.13 -14.82
N TYR A 53 -1.20 0.82 -14.62
CA TYR A 53 -1.20 -0.16 -15.70
C TYR A 53 -2.57 -0.82 -15.79
N MET A 54 -3.08 -0.96 -17.02
CA MET A 54 -4.32 -1.66 -17.33
C MET A 54 -4.12 -2.56 -18.54
N LYS A 55 -4.98 -3.57 -18.68
CA LYS A 55 -5.03 -4.39 -19.88
C LYS A 55 -5.60 -3.57 -21.04
N ALA A 56 -4.87 -3.53 -22.15
CA ALA A 56 -5.32 -2.83 -23.35
C ALA A 56 -6.46 -3.58 -24.06
N VAL A 57 -6.49 -4.92 -23.94
CA VAL A 57 -7.48 -5.78 -24.61
C VAL A 57 -8.51 -6.27 -23.57
N PRO A 58 -9.82 -6.08 -23.79
CA PRO A 58 -10.85 -6.45 -22.81
C PRO A 58 -10.91 -7.94 -22.47
N ILE A 59 -10.60 -8.83 -23.41
CA ILE A 59 -10.60 -10.29 -23.16
C ILE A 59 -9.51 -10.71 -22.16
N GLU A 60 -8.45 -9.92 -22.03
CA GLU A 60 -7.39 -10.15 -21.05
C GLU A 60 -7.68 -9.49 -19.70
N ALA A 61 -8.70 -8.63 -19.62
CA ALA A 61 -9.11 -7.91 -18.42
C ALA A 61 -10.05 -8.78 -17.57
N SER A 62 -9.56 -9.93 -17.11
CA SER A 62 -10.31 -10.84 -16.24
C SER A 62 -10.29 -10.37 -14.79
N GLU A 63 -11.38 -10.65 -14.06
CA GLU A 63 -11.52 -10.31 -12.65
C GLU A 63 -10.59 -11.13 -11.77
N VAL A 64 -9.88 -10.45 -10.87
CA VAL A 64 -9.02 -11.08 -9.87
C VAL A 64 -9.73 -11.12 -8.52
N LEU A 65 -10.36 -12.26 -8.22
CA LEU A 65 -11.11 -12.46 -6.99
C LEU A 65 -10.28 -13.18 -5.91
N PRO A 66 -10.41 -12.81 -4.63
CA PRO A 66 -9.79 -13.53 -3.54
C PRO A 66 -10.44 -14.91 -3.36
N ILE A 67 -9.63 -15.97 -3.42
CA ILE A 67 -10.08 -17.34 -3.18
C ILE A 67 -9.62 -17.76 -1.79
N TYR A 68 -10.56 -18.17 -0.94
CA TYR A 68 -10.22 -18.78 0.34
C TYR A 68 -9.76 -20.23 0.10
N SER A 69 -8.55 -20.54 0.55
CA SER A 69 -7.90 -21.84 0.37
C SER A 69 -7.00 -22.18 1.57
N THR A 70 -6.38 -23.35 1.56
CA THR A 70 -5.34 -23.72 2.55
C THR A 70 -4.20 -22.70 2.59
N SER A 71 -3.79 -22.13 1.46
CA SER A 71 -2.78 -21.06 1.42
C SER A 71 -3.26 -19.79 2.09
N SER A 72 -4.51 -19.38 1.84
CA SER A 72 -5.12 -18.20 2.46
C SER A 72 -5.23 -18.38 3.98
N ARG A 73 -5.65 -19.57 4.44
CA ARG A 73 -5.69 -19.91 5.88
C ARG A 73 -4.30 -19.84 6.50
N ARG A 74 -3.28 -20.40 5.86
CA ARG A 74 -1.89 -20.31 6.32
C ARG A 74 -1.47 -18.86 6.51
N ASN A 75 -1.68 -17.99 5.49
CA ASN A 75 -1.33 -16.57 5.58
C ASN A 75 -2.02 -15.85 6.75
N LEU A 76 -3.25 -16.24 7.10
CA LEU A 76 -3.99 -15.65 8.23
C LEU A 76 -3.54 -16.19 9.60
N THR A 77 -3.03 -17.43 9.66
CA THR A 77 -2.61 -18.09 10.91
C THR A 77 -1.10 -18.09 11.13
N MET A 78 -0.31 -17.54 10.19
CA MET A 78 1.15 -17.46 10.34
C MET A 78 1.49 -16.65 11.59
N GLY A 79 2.31 -17.23 12.47
CA GLY A 79 2.89 -16.50 13.60
C GLY A 79 4.01 -15.56 13.17
N PRO A 80 4.50 -14.68 14.08
CA PRO A 80 5.63 -13.81 13.80
C PRO A 80 6.86 -14.63 13.36
N GLN A 81 7.47 -14.24 12.25
CA GLN A 81 8.73 -14.84 11.77
C GLN A 81 9.92 -14.00 12.23
N VAL A 82 11.07 -14.64 12.47
CA VAL A 82 12.33 -13.95 12.72
C VAL A 82 12.73 -13.19 11.45
N ALA A 83 13.30 -11.99 11.59
CA ALA A 83 13.73 -11.20 10.44
C ALA A 83 14.80 -11.94 9.63
N ASP A 84 14.58 -12.09 8.33
CA ASP A 84 15.51 -12.77 7.41
C ASP A 84 16.78 -11.94 7.15
N TRP A 85 16.74 -10.63 7.42
CA TRP A 85 17.85 -9.70 7.19
C TRP A 85 18.40 -9.15 8.50
N SER A 86 19.72 -8.88 8.53
CA SER A 86 20.35 -8.20 9.66
C SER A 86 19.81 -6.78 9.81
N HIS A 87 19.59 -6.35 11.04
CA HIS A 87 19.18 -4.99 11.36
C HIS A 87 20.11 -4.38 12.41
N ASN A 88 20.26 -3.05 12.37
CA ASN A 88 21.03 -2.36 13.39
C ASN A 88 20.32 -2.44 14.74
N LEU A 89 21.06 -2.85 15.76
CA LEU A 89 20.56 -2.81 17.13
C LEU A 89 20.63 -1.36 17.64
N PRO A 90 19.56 -0.83 18.25
CA PRO A 90 19.61 0.49 18.86
C PRO A 90 20.68 0.48 19.97
N GLY A 91 21.75 1.26 19.80
CA GLY A 91 22.83 1.43 20.77
C GLY A 91 24.23 0.99 20.34
N GLN A 92 24.41 0.37 19.16
CA GLN A 92 25.74 0.00 18.66
C GLN A 92 26.28 1.05 17.68
N GLY A 93 26.62 2.23 18.19
CA GLY A 93 27.07 3.34 17.34
C GLY A 93 27.69 4.52 18.08
N MET A 94 28.72 4.28 18.90
CA MET A 94 29.88 5.18 19.05
C MET A 94 30.87 4.58 20.05
N ARG A 95 31.86 3.82 19.55
CA ARG A 95 33.14 3.67 20.25
C ARG A 95 34.10 4.67 19.61
N PRO A 96 34.48 5.77 20.30
CA PRO A 96 35.55 6.64 19.82
C PRO A 96 36.87 5.85 19.85
N GLY A 97 37.57 5.84 18.72
CA GLY A 97 38.99 5.48 18.62
C GLY A 97 39.80 6.74 18.40
#